data_AF-A0A225AYB2-F1
#
_entry.id   AF-A0A225AYB2-F1
#
_cell.length_a   1.000
_cell.length_b   1.000
_cell.length_c   1.000
_cell.angle_alpha   90.00
_cell.angle_beta   90.00
_cell.angle_gamma   90.00
#
_symmetry.space_group_name_H-M   'P 1'
#
loop_
_entity.id
_entity.type
_entity.pdbx_description
1 polymer ?
#
loop_
_entity_poly.entity_id
_entity_poly.type
_entity_poly.pdbx_seq_one_letter_code
_entity_poly.pdbx_strand_id
1 'polypeptide(L)'
;VRKAIPPDMPLFLRISSTDTMEDTELDKTLGSWDVESTIRVARELPALGVDLLDISSDGNNPGQLFDGVNVIDFYVNIAGRIRDTIHVEGLELLIGAVCMISRQQIRPRKSCNSPRRAQMRKVW
;
A
#
# COMPACT_ATOMS: atom_id res chain seq x y z
N VAL A 1 19.70 -4.08 -4.90
CA VAL A 1 19.03 -3.21 -5.89
C VAL A 1 19.28 -1.73 -5.62
N ARG A 2 18.79 -1.14 -4.51
CA ARG A 2 18.93 0.31 -4.20
C ARG A 2 20.31 0.93 -4.43
N LYS A 3 21.40 0.24 -4.03
CA LYS A 3 22.79 0.70 -4.21
C LYS A 3 23.23 0.89 -5.67
N ALA A 4 22.55 0.27 -6.63
CA ALA A 4 22.84 0.38 -8.06
C ALA A 4 22.04 1.50 -8.75
N ILE A 5 21.14 2.18 -8.01
CA ILE A 5 20.23 3.19 -8.55
C ILE A 5 20.67 4.56 -8.01
N PRO A 6 20.86 5.58 -8.87
CA PRO A 6 21.15 6.97 -8.48
C PRO A 6 20.35 7.48 -7.26
N PRO A 7 20.97 8.25 -6.35
CA PRO A 7 20.31 8.68 -5.10
C PRO A 7 19.05 9.51 -5.28
N ASP A 8 18.95 10.23 -6.39
CA ASP A 8 17.83 11.11 -6.76
C ASP A 8 16.71 10.39 -7.52
N MET A 9 16.93 9.14 -7.92
CA MET A 9 15.94 8.35 -8.67
C MET A 9 15.10 7.49 -7.72
N PRO A 10 13.76 7.61 -7.77
CA PRO A 10 12.89 6.85 -6.89
C PRO A 10 12.91 5.36 -7.23
N LEU A 11 12.84 4.52 -6.19
CA LEU A 11 12.71 3.07 -6.29
C LEU A 11 11.30 2.65 -5.90
N PHE A 12 10.59 2.04 -6.85
CA PHE A 12 9.27 1.50 -6.62
C PHE A 12 9.34 -0.01 -6.45
N LEU A 13 8.52 -0.55 -5.55
CA LEU A 13 8.26 -1.97 -5.44
C LEU A 13 6.80 -2.23 -5.76
N ARG A 14 6.53 -3.19 -6.65
CA ARG A 14 5.18 -3.66 -6.93
C ARG A 14 4.96 -5.06 -6.37
N ILE A 15 3.89 -5.27 -5.61
CA ILE A 15 3.48 -6.57 -5.09
C ILE A 15 1.97 -6.76 -5.13
N SER A 16 1.53 -8.02 -5.00
CA SER A 16 0.14 -8.32 -4.68
C SER A 16 -0.14 -7.91 -3.22
N SER A 17 -1.25 -7.24 -2.95
CA SER A 17 -1.67 -6.92 -1.59
C SER A 17 -2.43 -8.05 -0.91
N THR A 18 -3.05 -8.95 -1.70
CA THR A 18 -3.63 -10.21 -1.23
C THR A 18 -3.71 -11.17 -2.42
N ASP A 19 -3.65 -12.47 -2.15
CA ASP A 19 -3.97 -13.49 -3.14
C ASP A 19 -5.47 -13.76 -3.21
N THR A 20 -6.31 -13.15 -2.39
CA THR A 20 -7.77 -13.26 -2.50
C THR A 20 -8.26 -14.71 -2.39
N MET A 21 -7.61 -15.46 -1.50
CA MET A 21 -7.81 -16.89 -1.27
C MET A 21 -8.37 -17.16 0.13
N GLU A 22 -8.75 -16.12 0.86
CA GLU A 22 -9.29 -16.23 2.22
C GLU A 22 -10.45 -17.25 2.23
N ASP A 23 -10.46 -18.14 3.23
CA ASP A 23 -11.45 -19.21 3.40
C ASP A 23 -11.44 -20.36 2.37
N THR A 24 -10.53 -20.34 1.39
CA THR A 24 -10.31 -21.51 0.52
C THR A 24 -9.66 -22.67 1.28
N GLU A 25 -9.80 -23.89 0.77
CA GLU A 25 -9.13 -25.06 1.36
C GLU A 25 -7.59 -24.94 1.29
N LEU A 26 -7.06 -24.26 0.27
CA LEU A 26 -5.64 -23.98 0.15
C LEU A 26 -5.16 -23.00 1.24
N ASP A 27 -5.92 -21.95 1.51
CA ASP A 27 -5.62 -21.01 2.60
C ASP A 27 -5.64 -21.69 3.97
N LYS A 28 -6.63 -22.55 4.23
CA LYS A 28 -6.69 -23.31 5.50
C LYS A 28 -5.56 -24.31 5.69
N THR A 29 -4.99 -24.83 4.61
CA THR A 29 -3.96 -25.89 4.67
C THR A 29 -2.54 -25.36 4.56
N LEU A 30 -2.30 -24.34 3.74
CA LEU A 30 -0.97 -23.79 3.43
C LEU A 30 -0.83 -22.31 3.79
N GLY A 31 -1.93 -21.63 4.11
CA GLY A 31 -1.99 -20.18 4.18
C GLY A 31 -2.06 -19.54 2.79
N SER A 32 -2.40 -18.26 2.76
CA SER A 32 -2.38 -17.44 1.55
C SER A 32 -1.70 -16.09 1.79
N TRP A 33 -1.36 -15.38 0.72
CA TRP A 33 -0.82 -14.04 0.85
C TRP A 33 -1.90 -13.05 1.30
N ASP A 34 -1.69 -12.60 2.52
CA ASP A 34 -2.33 -11.58 3.31
C ASP A 34 -2.28 -10.08 3.00
N VAL A 35 -3.34 -9.32 3.30
CA VAL A 35 -3.19 -7.86 3.53
C VAL A 35 -2.27 -7.58 4.73
N GLU A 36 -2.36 -8.36 5.81
CA GLU A 36 -1.49 -8.18 6.98
C GLU A 36 -0.03 -8.54 6.66
N SER A 37 0.19 -9.58 5.88
CA SER A 37 1.50 -9.94 5.34
C SER A 37 2.09 -8.79 4.49
N THR A 38 1.27 -8.15 3.66
CA THR A 38 1.65 -6.95 2.90
C THR A 38 2.03 -5.79 3.83
N ILE A 39 1.27 -5.54 4.90
CA ILE A 39 1.58 -4.49 5.88
C ILE A 39 2.92 -4.77 6.56
N ARG A 40 3.20 -6.03 6.92
CA ARG A 40 4.50 -6.42 7.52
C ARG A 40 5.65 -6.10 6.60
N VAL A 41 5.56 -6.45 5.32
CA VAL A 41 6.56 -6.09 4.31
C VAL A 41 6.69 -4.57 4.19
N ALA A 42 5.55 -3.86 4.07
CA ALA A 42 5.52 -2.42 3.90
C ALA A 42 6.26 -1.66 5.03
N ARG A 43 6.26 -2.19 6.26
CA ARG A 43 7.01 -1.62 7.38
C ARG A 43 8.53 -1.63 7.19
N GLU A 44 9.06 -2.62 6.47
CA GLU A 44 10.50 -2.79 6.27
C GLU A 44 11.02 -1.98 5.07
N LEU A 45 10.15 -1.69 4.09
CA LEU A 45 10.52 -1.07 2.81
C LEU A 45 11.24 0.29 2.92
N PRO A 46 10.84 1.23 3.80
CA PRO A 46 11.54 2.51 3.95
C PRO A 46 13.00 2.33 4.35
N ALA A 47 13.28 1.41 5.28
CA ALA A 47 14.63 1.13 5.74
C ALA A 47 15.50 0.50 4.64
N LEU A 48 14.87 -0.14 3.65
CA LEU A 48 15.51 -0.69 2.46
C LEU A 48 15.68 0.34 1.33
N GLY A 49 15.15 1.56 1.50
CA GLY A 49 15.24 2.67 0.55
C GLY A 49 14.24 2.59 -0.61
N VAL A 50 13.06 2.01 -0.37
CA VAL A 50 11.94 2.02 -1.31
C VAL A 50 11.07 3.25 -1.04
N ASP A 51 10.74 3.98 -2.10
CA ASP A 51 10.02 5.25 -2.03
C ASP A 51 8.49 5.08 -2.21
N LEU A 52 8.09 4.08 -2.98
CA LEU A 52 6.69 3.79 -3.27
C LEU A 52 6.43 2.29 -3.34
N LEU A 53 5.39 1.85 -2.63
CA LEU A 53 4.79 0.53 -2.77
C LEU A 53 3.56 0.63 -3.67
N ASP A 54 3.67 0.05 -4.85
CA ASP A 54 2.58 -0.08 -5.82
C ASP A 54 1.85 -1.40 -5.56
N ILE A 55 0.61 -1.36 -5.11
CA ILE A 55 -0.15 -2.58 -4.87
C ILE A 55 -1.10 -2.89 -6.01
N SER A 56 -1.10 -4.16 -6.41
CA SER A 56 -2.17 -4.80 -7.17
C SER A 56 -2.78 -5.92 -6.36
N SER A 57 -3.80 -6.61 -6.85
CA SER A 57 -4.11 -7.95 -6.37
C SER A 57 -4.61 -8.81 -7.53
N ASP A 58 -4.74 -10.10 -7.26
CA ASP A 58 -5.25 -11.09 -8.18
C ASP A 58 -4.35 -11.50 -9.35
N GLY A 59 -4.66 -12.68 -9.91
CA GLY A 59 -4.00 -13.26 -11.08
C GLY A 59 -2.96 -14.35 -10.78
N ASN A 60 -2.73 -14.66 -9.51
CA ASN A 60 -1.72 -15.65 -9.09
C ASN A 60 -2.26 -17.09 -9.05
N ASN A 61 -3.58 -17.29 -8.89
CA ASN A 61 -4.17 -18.63 -8.76
C ASN A 61 -5.57 -18.70 -9.42
N PRO A 62 -5.94 -19.78 -10.14
CA PRO A 62 -7.28 -19.92 -10.69
C PRO A 62 -8.39 -20.11 -9.64
N GLY A 63 -8.05 -20.49 -8.41
CA GLY A 63 -8.98 -20.73 -7.29
C GLY A 63 -9.33 -19.50 -6.46
N GLN A 64 -8.93 -18.30 -6.90
CA GLN A 64 -9.18 -17.05 -6.19
C GLN A 64 -10.67 -16.74 -6.09
N LEU A 65 -11.07 -16.21 -4.94
CA LEU A 65 -12.45 -15.85 -4.63
C LEU A 65 -12.65 -14.37 -4.95
N PHE A 66 -12.98 -14.10 -6.21
CA PHE A 66 -13.26 -12.75 -6.69
C PHE A 66 -14.75 -12.59 -6.97
N ASP A 67 -15.42 -11.70 -6.22
CA ASP A 67 -16.88 -11.52 -6.32
C ASP A 67 -17.30 -10.69 -7.54
N GLY A 68 -16.37 -9.98 -8.19
CA GLY A 68 -16.59 -9.22 -9.43
C GLY A 68 -17.51 -8.00 -9.30
N VAL A 69 -18.09 -7.74 -8.13
CA VAL A 69 -19.20 -6.77 -7.96
C VAL A 69 -18.73 -5.44 -7.38
N ASN A 70 -17.64 -5.41 -6.61
CA ASN A 70 -17.12 -4.16 -6.00
C ASN A 70 -15.59 -4.04 -6.02
N VAL A 71 -15.04 -4.42 -7.16
CA VAL A 71 -13.61 -4.65 -7.36
C VAL A 71 -12.77 -3.39 -7.19
N ILE A 72 -13.27 -2.23 -7.60
CA ILE A 72 -12.48 -0.99 -7.55
C ILE A 72 -12.33 -0.48 -6.10
N ASP A 73 -13.44 -0.46 -5.35
CA ASP A 73 -13.43 -0.03 -3.96
C ASP A 73 -12.60 -1.00 -3.10
N PHE A 74 -12.57 -2.28 -3.45
CA PHE A 74 -11.70 -3.27 -2.81
C PHE A 74 -10.22 -2.86 -2.85
N TYR A 75 -9.66 -2.59 -4.04
CA TYR A 75 -8.24 -2.21 -4.16
C TYR A 75 -7.92 -0.85 -3.51
N VAL A 76 -8.80 0.15 -3.67
CA VAL A 76 -8.60 1.48 -3.10
C VAL A 76 -8.69 1.45 -1.57
N ASN A 77 -9.59 0.65 -1.01
CA ASN A 77 -9.73 0.51 0.44
C ASN A 77 -8.55 -0.24 1.06
N ILE A 78 -8.03 -1.28 0.40
CA ILE A 78 -6.81 -1.96 0.84
C ILE A 78 -5.61 -1.01 0.81
N ALA A 79 -5.43 -0.26 -0.27
CA ALA A 79 -4.37 0.74 -0.37
C ALA A 79 -4.51 1.82 0.72
N GLY A 80 -5.74 2.27 0.96
CA GLY A 80 -6.07 3.21 2.03
C GLY A 80 -5.67 2.68 3.40
N ARG A 81 -6.04 1.45 3.73
CA ARG A 81 -5.70 0.79 4.99
C ARG A 81 -4.19 0.69 5.18
N ILE A 82 -3.45 0.19 4.20
CA ILE A 82 -1.98 0.06 4.27
C ILE A 82 -1.36 1.45 4.49
N ARG A 83 -1.77 2.44 3.70
CA ARG A 83 -1.28 3.81 3.81
C ARG A 83 -1.54 4.39 5.20
N ASP A 84 -2.74 4.22 5.73
CA ASP A 84 -3.12 4.80 7.02
C ASP A 84 -2.33 4.13 8.16
N THR A 85 -2.11 2.81 8.11
CA THR A 85 -1.23 2.09 9.06
C THR A 85 0.20 2.62 9.04
N ILE A 86 0.81 2.68 7.84
CA ILE A 86 2.17 3.19 7.65
C ILE A 86 2.29 4.65 8.11
N HIS A 87 1.26 5.47 7.85
CA HIS A 87 1.24 6.87 8.26
C HIS A 87 1.16 7.04 9.79
N VAL A 88 0.33 6.25 10.47
CA VAL A 88 0.22 6.26 11.93
C VAL A 88 1.55 5.84 12.58
N GLU A 89 2.28 4.93 11.96
CA GLU A 89 3.61 4.48 12.41
C GLU A 89 4.73 5.48 12.08
N GLY A 90 4.43 6.57 11.36
CA GLY A 90 5.39 7.62 11.02
C GLY A 90 6.42 7.22 9.96
N LEU A 91 6.11 6.19 9.16
CA LEU A 91 6.99 5.69 8.11
C LEU A 91 6.82 6.49 6.81
N GLU A 92 7.93 6.80 6.15
CA GLU A 92 7.95 7.50 4.86
C GLU A 92 7.88 6.50 3.70
N LEU A 93 6.67 6.09 3.34
CA LEU A 93 6.39 5.24 2.17
C LEU A 93 5.14 5.73 1.46
N LEU A 94 5.23 5.94 0.15
CA LEU A 94 4.07 6.24 -0.68
C LEU A 94 3.36 4.93 -1.06
N ILE A 95 2.02 4.96 -1.06
CA ILE A 95 1.21 3.80 -1.48
C ILE A 95 0.46 4.16 -2.76
N GLY A 96 0.74 3.42 -3.83
CA GLY A 96 0.00 3.43 -5.09
C GLY A 96 -0.99 2.27 -5.14
N ALA A 97 -2.08 2.42 -5.88
CA ALA A 97 -3.06 1.36 -6.12
C ALA A 97 -3.31 1.23 -7.61
N VAL A 98 -3.31 0.00 -8.12
CA VAL A 98 -3.55 -0.31 -9.53
C VAL A 98 -4.49 -1.49 -9.64
N CYS A 99 -5.70 -1.23 -10.15
CA CYS A 99 -6.57 -2.17 -10.88
C CYS A 99 -7.92 -1.46 -11.11
N MET A 100 -8.41 -1.45 -12.35
CA MET A 100 -9.75 -0.95 -12.72
C MET A 100 -10.15 0.45 -12.22
N ILE A 101 -9.20 1.34 -11.89
CA ILE A 101 -9.52 2.70 -11.41
C ILE A 101 -10.03 3.57 -12.57
N SER A 102 -11.22 4.19 -12.40
CA SER A 102 -11.80 5.12 -13.36
C SER A 102 -11.85 6.57 -12.83
N ARG A 103 -12.05 7.54 -13.74
CA ARG A 103 -11.88 8.98 -13.50
C ARG A 103 -12.70 9.54 -12.31
N GLN A 104 -13.84 8.93 -11.98
CA GLN A 104 -14.74 9.39 -10.92
C GLN A 104 -14.23 9.09 -9.51
N GLN A 105 -13.25 8.17 -9.39
CA GLN A 105 -12.77 7.64 -8.11
C GLN A 105 -11.46 8.30 -7.65
N ILE A 106 -10.80 9.07 -8.52
CA ILE A 106 -9.63 9.87 -8.17
C ILE A 106 -10.10 11.09 -7.36
N ARG A 107 -10.15 10.94 -6.03
CA ARG A 107 -10.38 12.07 -5.13
C ARG A 107 -9.04 12.73 -4.79
N PRO A 108 -8.86 14.04 -5.10
CA PRO A 108 -7.69 14.75 -4.62
C PRO A 108 -7.67 14.75 -3.09
N ARG A 109 -6.47 14.66 -2.51
CA ARG A 109 -6.27 14.78 -1.06
C ARG A 109 -6.98 16.06 -0.60
N LYS A 110 -7.99 15.95 0.27
CA LYS A 110 -8.37 17.12 1.08
C LYS A 110 -7.11 17.48 1.85
N SER A 111 -6.65 18.73 1.74
CA SER A 111 -5.47 19.17 2.49
C SER A 111 -5.72 18.91 3.97
N CYS A 112 -5.07 17.89 4.52
CA CYS A 112 -4.96 17.73 5.95
C CYS A 112 -4.06 18.86 6.45
N ASN A 113 -4.67 19.99 6.79
CA ASN A 113 -4.05 20.96 7.70
C ASN A 113 -3.94 20.29 9.07
N SER A 114 -2.91 19.48 9.28
CA SER A 114 -2.45 19.14 10.62
C SER A 114 -1.77 20.40 11.20
N PRO A 115 -2.21 20.98 12.32
CA PRO A 115 -1.50 22.09 12.93
C PRO A 115 -0.18 21.55 13.47
N ARG A 116 0.91 21.76 12.72
CA ARG A 116 2.27 21.53 13.25
C ARG A 116 2.48 22.52 14.40
N ARG A 117 2.74 21.94 15.57
CA ARG A 117 3.37 22.52 16.77
C ARG A 117 3.97 23.90 16.52
N ALA A 118 3.37 24.91 17.11
CA ALA A 118 4.05 26.16 17.41
C ALA A 118 5.23 25.82 18.34
N GLN A 119 6.44 25.78 17.80
CA GLN A 119 7.65 25.78 18.60
C GLN A 119 8.60 26.86 18.09
N MET A 120 8.95 27.72 19.04
CA MET A 120 10.11 28.60 19.09
C MET A 120 10.07 29.87 18.23
N ARG A 121 9.57 30.93 18.88
CA ARG A 121 10.15 32.27 18.73
C ARG A 121 11.64 32.21 19.10
N LYS A 122 12.51 32.49 18.15
CA LYS A 122 13.79 33.17 18.36
C LYS A 122 14.06 34.01 17.13
N VAL A 123 13.88 35.32 17.27
CA VAL A 123 14.54 36.32 16.43
C VAL A 123 15.04 37.35 17.42
N TRP A 124 16.34 37.61 17.36
CA TRP A 124 16.96 38.77 18.00
C TRP A 124 16.35 40.06 17.46
#